data_AF-A0A7M2RH20-F1
#
_entry.id   AF-A0A7M2RH20-F1
#
_cell.length_a   1.000
_cell.length_b   1.000
_cell.length_c   1.000
_cell.angle_alpha   90.00
_cell.angle_beta   90.00
_cell.angle_gamma   90.00
#
_symmetry.space_group_name_H-M   'P 1'
#
loop_
_entity.id
_entity.type
_entity.pdbx_description
1 polymer ?
#
loop_
_entity_poly.entity_id
_entity_poly.type
_entity_poly.pdbx_seq_one_letter_code
_entity_poly.pdbx_strand_id
1 'polypeptide(L)'
;MLNSSDGNRISVSIDEIPESMQHAIVAIEDSRFYEHNGIDPQGIARAVFVAVKNRGKNMEGASTITQQLLKNNVFTNWVHEGSMERFRRKFQEQYLAVKLESSLNAKGLNAKDIILENYLNTVNFGAGAYGIQTAAQTYFGKNCADLSLSESTALAANAFTKYG
;
A
#
# COMPACT_ATOMS: atom_id res chain seq x y z
N MET A 1 1.91 -15.60 -8.19
CA MET A 1 3.25 -15.46 -7.58
C MET A 1 4.09 -14.65 -8.53
N LEU A 2 4.37 -13.38 -8.18
CA LEU A 2 5.34 -12.56 -8.90
C LEU A 2 6.73 -12.93 -8.35
N ASN A 3 7.65 -13.23 -9.26
CA ASN A 3 8.85 -14.03 -8.99
C ASN A 3 9.89 -13.29 -8.13
N SER A 4 10.56 -14.07 -7.28
CA SER A 4 11.58 -13.68 -6.31
C SER A 4 12.94 -13.41 -6.96
N SER A 5 13.59 -12.32 -6.57
CA SER A 5 15.06 -12.19 -6.50
C SER A 5 15.46 -10.83 -5.93
N ASP A 6 15.62 -10.76 -4.60
CA ASP A 6 16.79 -10.17 -3.93
C ASP A 6 16.66 -10.39 -2.41
N GLY A 7 17.75 -10.87 -1.80
CA GLY A 7 17.80 -11.39 -0.44
C GLY A 7 17.31 -10.43 0.63
N ASN A 8 16.84 -11.00 1.74
CA ASN A 8 16.32 -10.38 2.96
C ASN A 8 14.81 -10.08 3.08
N ARG A 9 13.95 -10.58 2.19
CA ARG A 9 12.50 -10.57 2.43
C ARG A 9 12.05 -11.82 3.18
N ILE A 10 11.74 -11.67 4.47
CA ILE A 10 10.95 -12.66 5.21
C ILE A 10 9.48 -12.36 4.89
N SER A 11 8.93 -13.09 3.90
CA SER A 11 7.52 -12.99 3.58
C SER A 11 6.71 -13.81 4.58
N VAL A 12 5.70 -13.19 5.18
CA VAL A 12 4.72 -13.85 6.06
C VAL A 12 3.35 -13.85 5.38
N SER A 13 2.54 -14.88 5.61
CA SER A 13 1.19 -14.93 5.06
C SER A 13 0.26 -13.97 5.81
N ILE A 14 -0.85 -13.58 5.18
CA ILE A 14 -1.81 -12.62 5.77
C ILE A 14 -2.32 -13.05 7.15
N ASP A 15 -2.47 -14.36 7.37
CA ASP A 15 -2.95 -14.96 8.62
C ASP A 15 -1.91 -14.95 9.74
N GLU A 16 -0.62 -14.81 9.41
CA GLU A 16 0.46 -14.60 10.39
C GLU A 16 0.55 -13.14 10.84
N ILE A 17 -0.09 -12.22 10.11
CA ILE A 17 -0.08 -10.80 10.42
C ILE A 17 -1.28 -10.47 11.33
N PRO A 18 -1.06 -9.88 12.53
CA PRO A 18 -2.15 -9.53 13.42
C PRO A 18 -3.20 -8.65 12.75
N GLU A 19 -4.49 -8.94 12.99
CA GLU A 19 -5.60 -8.13 12.46
C GLU A 19 -5.46 -6.66 12.86
N SER A 20 -4.90 -6.37 14.05
CA SER A 20 -4.60 -4.99 14.46
C SER A 20 -3.67 -4.27 13.50
N MET A 21 -2.68 -4.97 12.93
CA MET A 21 -1.77 -4.41 11.94
C MET A 21 -2.44 -4.21 10.59
N GLN A 22 -3.22 -5.20 10.15
CA GLN A 22 -4.00 -5.12 8.92
C GLN A 22 -4.95 -3.92 8.96
N HIS A 23 -5.74 -3.80 10.03
CA HIS A 23 -6.68 -2.70 10.22
C HIS A 23 -5.98 -1.36 10.40
N ALA A 24 -4.85 -1.28 11.11
CA ALA A 24 -4.12 -0.03 11.28
C ALA A 24 -3.60 0.51 9.94
N ILE A 25 -3.05 -0.35 9.08
CA ILE A 25 -2.58 0.05 7.75
C ILE A 25 -3.75 0.46 6.87
N VAL A 26 -4.83 -0.33 6.82
CA VAL A 26 -6.03 0.02 6.04
C VAL A 26 -6.59 1.35 6.50
N ALA A 27 -6.73 1.58 7.80
CA ALA A 27 -7.30 2.82 8.33
C ALA A 27 -6.50 4.07 7.96
N ILE A 28 -5.17 3.97 7.92
CA ILE A 28 -4.27 5.11 7.66
C ILE A 28 -4.03 5.32 6.17
N GLU A 29 -3.80 4.26 5.40
CA GLU A 29 -3.43 4.35 3.98
C GLU A 29 -4.64 4.41 3.04
N ASP A 30 -5.68 3.64 3.34
CA ASP A 30 -6.78 3.38 2.42
C ASP A 30 -8.02 2.92 3.19
N SER A 31 -8.65 3.83 3.94
CA SER A 31 -9.75 3.51 4.88
C SER A 31 -10.95 2.78 4.26
N ARG A 32 -11.04 2.73 2.92
CA ARG A 32 -12.10 2.06 2.18
C ARG A 32 -11.58 0.97 1.26
N PHE A 33 -10.40 0.44 1.60
CA PHE A 33 -9.74 -0.62 0.88
C PHE A 33 -10.70 -1.76 0.51
N TYR A 34 -11.54 -2.19 1.45
CA TYR A 34 -12.50 -3.28 1.25
C TYR A 34 -13.76 -2.90 0.45
N GLU A 35 -14.01 -1.62 0.19
CA GLU A 35 -15.22 -1.15 -0.50
C GLU A 35 -15.03 -0.93 -2.01
N HIS A 36 -13.78 -0.84 -2.47
CA HIS A 36 -13.47 -0.49 -3.85
C HIS A 36 -12.71 -1.58 -4.60
N ASN A 37 -12.55 -1.44 -5.93
CA ASN A 37 -11.92 -2.45 -6.79
C ASN A 37 -10.63 -1.90 -7.42
N GLY A 38 -9.58 -1.67 -6.63
CA GLY A 38 -8.28 -1.16 -7.09
C GLY A 38 -8.13 0.35 -7.12
N ILE A 39 -9.20 1.11 -7.34
CA ILE A 39 -9.21 2.57 -7.28
C ILE A 39 -10.36 3.05 -6.41
N ASP A 40 -10.21 4.19 -5.76
CA ASP A 40 -11.25 4.82 -4.94
C ASP A 40 -11.78 6.13 -5.59
N PRO A 41 -12.82 6.07 -6.45
CA PRO A 41 -13.37 7.26 -7.10
C PRO A 41 -13.88 8.31 -6.11
N GLN A 42 -14.46 7.87 -5.00
CA GLN A 42 -14.97 8.76 -3.97
C GLN A 42 -13.81 9.41 -3.20
N GLY A 43 -12.67 8.72 -3.04
CA GLY A 43 -11.48 9.22 -2.36
C GLY A 43 -10.77 10.25 -3.23
N ILE A 44 -10.68 9.96 -4.53
CA ILE A 44 -10.21 10.89 -5.55
C ILE A 44 -11.07 12.17 -5.56
N ALA A 45 -12.40 12.04 -5.59
CA ALA A 45 -13.29 13.21 -5.59
C ALA A 45 -13.12 14.06 -4.33
N ARG A 46 -13.01 13.41 -3.16
CA ARG A 46 -12.75 14.07 -1.87
C ARG A 46 -11.42 14.81 -1.88
N ALA A 47 -10.34 14.17 -2.34
CA ALA A 47 -9.02 14.77 -2.43
C ALA A 47 -9.00 15.97 -3.37
N VAL A 48 -9.66 15.88 -4.53
CA VAL A 48 -9.80 17.01 -5.48
C VAL A 48 -10.53 18.18 -4.82
N PHE A 49 -11.64 17.94 -4.12
CA PHE A 49 -12.39 18.98 -3.42
C PHE A 49 -11.55 19.68 -2.34
N VAL A 50 -10.82 18.90 -1.53
CA VAL A 50 -9.91 19.43 -0.50
C VAL A 50 -8.76 20.22 -1.13
N ALA A 51 -8.16 19.72 -2.22
CA ALA A 51 -7.10 20.42 -2.94
C ALA A 51 -7.58 21.76 -3.48
N VAL A 52 -8.77 21.82 -4.10
CA VAL A 52 -9.37 23.09 -4.57
C VAL A 52 -9.57 24.06 -3.41
N LYS A 53 -10.12 23.60 -2.28
CA LYS A 53 -10.34 24.42 -1.08
C LYS A 53 -9.03 24.96 -0.49
N ASN A 54 -7.96 24.18 -0.55
CA ASN A 54 -6.65 24.49 0.05
C ASN A 54 -5.64 25.08 -0.96
N ARG A 55 -6.09 25.60 -2.10
CA ARG A 55 -5.23 26.18 -3.16
C ARG A 55 -4.13 25.22 -3.66
N GLY A 56 -4.47 23.94 -3.79
CA GLY A 56 -3.59 22.91 -4.34
C GLY A 56 -2.60 22.29 -3.34
N LYS A 57 -2.64 22.65 -2.05
CA LYS A 57 -1.63 22.19 -1.08
C LYS A 57 -1.74 20.72 -0.65
N ASN A 58 -2.87 20.04 -0.90
CA ASN A 58 -3.14 18.70 -0.36
C ASN A 58 -3.73 17.76 -1.43
N MET A 59 -2.94 17.33 -2.41
CA MET A 59 -3.33 16.25 -3.35
C MET A 59 -2.90 14.84 -2.85
N GLU A 60 -2.24 14.76 -1.71
CA GLU A 60 -1.83 13.51 -1.05
C GLU A 60 -3.04 12.73 -0.51
N GLY A 61 -2.95 11.40 -0.47
CA GLY A 61 -4.00 10.52 0.07
C GLY A 61 -5.08 10.04 -0.91
N ALA A 62 -4.96 10.31 -2.22
CA ALA A 62 -5.90 9.78 -3.22
C ALA A 62 -5.55 8.39 -3.77
N SER A 63 -4.39 7.81 -3.40
CA SER A 63 -3.93 6.53 -3.95
C SER A 63 -4.27 5.38 -3.03
N THR A 64 -4.83 4.31 -3.59
CA THR A 64 -5.19 3.08 -2.86
C THR A 64 -3.95 2.24 -2.54
N ILE A 65 -4.09 1.31 -1.59
CA ILE A 65 -3.04 0.31 -1.28
C ILE A 65 -2.64 -0.46 -2.54
N THR A 66 -3.60 -0.82 -3.40
CA THR A 66 -3.36 -1.52 -4.67
C THR A 66 -2.49 -0.70 -5.62
N GLN A 67 -2.74 0.61 -5.73
CA GLN A 67 -1.92 1.52 -6.53
C GLN A 67 -0.52 1.68 -5.96
N GLN A 68 -0.39 1.81 -4.64
CA GLN A 68 0.91 1.91 -3.97
C GLN A 68 1.73 0.63 -4.16
N LEU A 69 1.10 -0.54 -4.04
CA LEU A 69 1.73 -1.84 -4.29
C LEU A 69 2.31 -1.92 -5.71
N LEU A 70 1.53 -1.50 -6.72
CA LEU A 70 1.99 -1.47 -8.11
C LEU A 70 3.12 -0.47 -8.32
N LYS A 71 2.99 0.75 -7.78
CA LYS A 71 4.02 1.80 -7.85
C LYS A 71 5.37 1.30 -7.34
N ASN A 72 5.36 0.64 -6.17
CA ASN A 72 6.56 0.19 -5.48
C ASN A 72 7.24 -1.02 -6.15
N ASN A 73 6.51 -1.84 -6.91
CA ASN A 73 7.05 -3.06 -7.53
C ASN A 73 7.27 -2.98 -9.05
N VAL A 74 6.57 -2.09 -9.75
CA VAL A 74 6.55 -2.04 -11.23
C VAL A 74 7.17 -0.75 -11.78
N PHE A 75 7.10 0.35 -11.02
CA PHE A 75 7.39 1.69 -11.53
C PHE A 75 8.65 2.34 -10.94
N THR A 76 9.63 1.54 -10.46
CA THR A 76 10.82 2.03 -9.72
C THR A 76 11.77 2.93 -10.52
N ASN A 77 11.71 2.93 -11.85
CA ASN A 77 12.72 3.54 -12.73
C ASN A 77 12.26 4.77 -13.55
N TRP A 78 11.14 5.41 -13.20
CA TRP A 78 10.56 6.42 -14.09
C TRP A 78 11.05 7.84 -13.74
N VAL A 79 12.20 8.20 -14.31
CA VAL A 79 12.90 9.48 -14.09
C VAL A 79 12.58 10.50 -15.21
N HIS A 80 12.31 11.75 -14.81
CA HIS A 80 12.08 12.95 -15.64
C HIS A 80 10.90 12.89 -16.61
N GLU A 81 9.73 13.35 -16.15
CA GLU A 81 8.53 13.44 -16.97
C GLU A 81 7.89 14.82 -16.93
N GLY A 82 7.43 15.29 -18.09
CA GLY A 82 6.54 16.44 -18.19
C GLY A 82 5.15 16.16 -17.58
N SER A 83 4.33 17.20 -17.39
CA SER A 83 3.00 17.07 -16.76
C SER A 83 2.05 16.10 -17.49
N MET A 84 2.14 16.00 -18.82
CA MET A 84 1.30 15.11 -19.62
C MET A 84 1.64 13.63 -19.42
N GLU A 85 2.94 13.33 -19.31
CA GLU A 85 3.42 11.96 -19.13
C GLU A 85 3.08 11.46 -17.71
N ARG A 86 3.21 12.34 -16.70
CA ARG A 86 2.73 12.10 -15.33
C ARG A 86 1.25 11.72 -15.30
N PHE A 87 0.41 12.44 -16.05
CA PHE A 87 -1.01 12.14 -16.14
C PHE A 87 -1.22 10.75 -16.76
N ARG A 88 -0.61 10.48 -17.91
CA ARG A 88 -0.71 9.17 -18.59
C ARG A 88 -0.29 8.01 -17.69
N ARG A 89 0.81 8.14 -16.94
CA ARG A 89 1.22 7.16 -15.94
C ARG A 89 0.16 6.93 -14.89
N LYS A 90 -0.43 8.01 -14.36
CA LYS A 90 -1.46 7.89 -13.33
C LYS A 90 -2.68 7.10 -13.82
N PHE A 91 -3.09 7.27 -15.08
CA PHE A 91 -4.12 6.42 -15.70
C PHE A 91 -3.68 4.97 -15.85
N GLN A 92 -2.42 4.73 -16.26
CA GLN A 92 -1.89 3.38 -16.38
C GLN A 92 -1.87 2.66 -15.02
N GLU A 93 -1.43 3.33 -13.95
CA GLU A 93 -1.49 2.80 -12.58
C GLU A 93 -2.92 2.45 -12.16
N GLN A 94 -3.88 3.36 -12.38
CA GLN A 94 -5.29 3.13 -12.07
C GLN A 94 -5.85 1.92 -12.84
N TYR A 95 -5.58 1.84 -14.14
CA TYR A 95 -6.01 0.73 -14.97
C TYR A 95 -5.42 -0.60 -14.50
N LEU A 96 -4.11 -0.63 -14.20
CA LEU A 96 -3.44 -1.83 -13.72
C LEU A 96 -3.94 -2.25 -12.33
N ALA A 97 -4.27 -1.31 -11.45
CA ALA A 97 -4.84 -1.61 -10.14
C ALA A 97 -6.19 -2.30 -10.26
N VAL A 98 -7.09 -1.76 -11.10
CA VAL A 98 -8.40 -2.39 -11.39
C VAL A 98 -8.21 -3.76 -12.03
N LYS A 99 -7.30 -3.88 -12.99
CA LYS A 99 -7.02 -5.14 -13.69
C LYS A 99 -6.45 -6.21 -12.76
N LEU A 100 -5.56 -5.83 -11.83
CA LEU A 100 -4.99 -6.74 -10.85
C LEU A 100 -6.07 -7.32 -9.95
N GLU A 101 -6.89 -6.48 -9.32
CA GLU A 101 -7.98 -6.94 -8.44
C GLU A 101 -9.00 -7.78 -9.20
N SER A 102 -9.41 -7.34 -10.39
CA SER A 102 -10.35 -8.10 -11.22
C SER A 102 -9.80 -9.47 -11.62
N SER A 103 -8.50 -9.56 -11.92
CA SER A 103 -7.84 -10.82 -12.28
C SER A 103 -7.75 -11.81 -11.11
N LEU A 104 -7.49 -11.31 -9.90
CA LEU A 104 -7.48 -12.14 -8.69
C LEU A 104 -8.89 -12.67 -8.38
N ASN A 105 -9.90 -11.80 -8.43
CA ASN A 105 -11.29 -12.18 -8.23
C ASN A 105 -11.78 -13.19 -9.29
N ALA A 106 -11.44 -12.98 -10.56
CA ALA A 106 -11.80 -13.90 -11.65
C ALA A 106 -11.16 -15.29 -11.50
N LYS A 107 -10.07 -15.40 -10.73
CA LYS A 107 -9.43 -16.68 -10.37
C LYS A 107 -10.04 -17.32 -9.11
N GLY A 108 -11.08 -16.73 -8.53
CA GLY A 108 -11.70 -17.22 -7.30
C GLY A 108 -10.84 -16.97 -6.05
N LEU A 109 -9.89 -16.04 -6.11
CA LEU A 109 -9.01 -15.71 -4.99
C LEU A 109 -9.54 -14.51 -4.21
N ASN A 110 -9.22 -14.42 -2.92
CA ASN A 110 -9.46 -13.21 -2.15
C ASN A 110 -8.45 -12.12 -2.56
N ALA A 111 -8.86 -11.22 -3.45
CA ALA A 111 -7.98 -10.16 -3.94
C ALA A 111 -7.48 -9.22 -2.83
N LYS A 112 -8.32 -8.93 -1.82
CA LYS A 112 -7.98 -7.98 -0.75
C LYS A 112 -6.89 -8.53 0.16
N ASP A 113 -7.03 -9.77 0.60
CA ASP A 113 -6.04 -10.43 1.43
C ASP A 113 -4.69 -10.54 0.71
N ILE A 114 -4.70 -10.98 -0.55
CA ILE A 114 -3.48 -11.10 -1.36
C ILE A 114 -2.79 -9.75 -1.54
N ILE A 115 -3.56 -8.69 -1.85
CA ILE A 115 -2.98 -7.36 -2.05
C ILE A 115 -2.42 -6.82 -0.75
N LEU A 116 -3.15 -6.96 0.37
CA LEU A 116 -2.71 -6.47 1.66
C LEU A 116 -1.47 -7.24 2.15
N GLU A 117 -1.44 -8.56 1.99
CA GLU A 117 -0.28 -9.40 2.27
C GLU A 117 0.94 -8.93 1.49
N ASN A 118 0.81 -8.78 0.16
CA ASN A 118 1.91 -8.35 -0.69
C ASN A 118 2.33 -6.92 -0.34
N TYR A 119 1.40 -6.03 -0.01
CA TYR A 119 1.72 -4.68 0.42
C TYR A 119 2.53 -4.68 1.72
N LEU A 120 2.04 -5.37 2.76
CA LEU A 120 2.68 -5.44 4.06
C LEU A 120 4.06 -6.11 4.02
N ASN A 121 4.27 -7.06 3.11
CA ASN A 121 5.57 -7.70 2.90
C ASN A 121 6.54 -6.87 2.05
N THR A 122 6.09 -5.80 1.39
CA THR A 122 6.91 -5.03 0.46
C THR A 122 7.12 -3.58 0.83
N VAL A 123 6.18 -2.98 1.58
CA VAL A 123 6.22 -1.59 2.02
C VAL A 123 7.39 -1.35 2.97
N ASN A 124 7.93 -0.13 2.94
CA ASN A 124 9.00 0.30 3.86
C ASN A 124 8.39 0.98 5.08
N PHE A 125 8.66 0.43 6.27
CA PHE A 125 8.20 0.94 7.56
C PHE A 125 9.18 1.94 8.21
N GLY A 126 10.01 2.62 7.41
CA GLY A 126 11.10 3.47 7.87
C GLY A 126 12.39 2.69 8.15
N ALA A 127 13.50 3.43 8.32
CA ALA A 127 14.83 2.88 8.62
C ALA A 127 15.34 1.78 7.66
N GLY A 128 14.78 1.67 6.45
CA GLY A 128 15.13 0.60 5.51
C GLY A 128 14.49 -0.76 5.82
N ALA A 129 13.55 -0.82 6.77
CA ALA A 129 12.80 -2.03 7.10
C ALA A 129 11.70 -2.27 6.06
N TYR A 130 12.01 -3.06 5.03
CA TYR A 130 11.04 -3.47 4.00
C TYR A 130 10.34 -4.77 4.44
N GLY A 131 9.02 -4.71 4.57
CA GLY A 131 8.21 -5.84 5.01
C GLY A 131 7.95 -5.85 6.52
N ILE A 132 6.76 -6.29 6.89
CA ILE A 132 6.25 -6.22 8.27
C ILE A 132 7.08 -7.05 9.26
N GLN A 133 7.56 -8.22 8.83
CA GLN A 133 8.42 -9.06 9.67
C GLN A 133 9.76 -8.38 9.98
N THR A 134 10.41 -7.81 8.96
CA THR A 134 11.64 -7.04 9.13
C THR A 134 11.41 -5.82 10.01
N ALA A 135 10.27 -5.14 9.87
CA ALA A 135 9.91 -4.01 10.71
C ALA A 135 9.70 -4.42 12.18
N ALA A 136 8.96 -5.49 12.45
CA ALA A 136 8.75 -6.01 13.81
C ALA A 136 10.07 -6.35 14.50
N GLN A 137 11.00 -6.99 13.79
CA GLN A 137 12.34 -7.28 14.30
C GLN A 137 13.17 -6.02 14.52
N THR A 138 13.11 -5.07 13.59
CA THR A 138 13.90 -3.83 13.63
C THR A 138 13.49 -2.92 14.79
N TYR A 139 12.20 -2.74 15.00
CA TYR A 139 11.68 -1.78 15.98
C TYR A 139 11.43 -2.40 17.37
N PHE A 140 11.13 -3.70 17.44
CA PHE A 140 10.69 -4.35 18.68
C PHE A 140 11.40 -5.67 18.99
N GLY A 141 12.29 -6.15 18.12
CA GLY A 141 13.06 -7.38 18.35
C GLY A 141 12.22 -8.67 18.39
N LYS A 142 11.06 -8.70 17.71
CA LYS A 142 10.12 -9.82 17.75
C LYS A 142 9.51 -10.18 16.40
N ASN A 143 8.78 -11.29 16.35
CA ASN A 143 8.02 -11.67 15.16
C ASN A 143 6.80 -10.77 14.98
N CYS A 144 6.39 -10.58 13.72
CA CYS A 144 5.22 -9.75 13.42
C CYS A 144 3.92 -10.31 14.04
N ALA A 145 3.80 -11.63 14.14
CA ALA A 145 2.68 -12.31 14.80
C ALA A 145 2.51 -11.90 16.27
N ASP A 146 3.59 -11.44 16.92
CA ASP A 146 3.60 -11.04 18.33
C ASP A 146 3.38 -9.53 18.54
N LEU A 147 3.07 -8.77 17.48
CA LEU A 147 2.80 -7.33 17.60
C LEU A 147 1.51 -7.08 18.39
N SER A 148 1.60 -6.24 19.41
CA SER A 148 0.43 -5.68 20.08
C SER A 148 -0.23 -4.62 19.20
N LEU A 149 -1.48 -4.28 19.51
CA LEU A 149 -2.21 -3.19 18.88
C LEU A 149 -1.41 -1.86 18.84
N SER A 150 -0.71 -1.53 19.93
CA SER A 150 0.06 -0.28 20.02
C SER A 150 1.26 -0.28 19.06
N GLU A 151 1.95 -1.41 18.97
CA GLU A 151 3.10 -1.56 18.07
C GLU A 151 2.66 -1.65 16.61
N SER A 152 1.54 -2.33 16.32
CA SER A 152 0.90 -2.31 15.01
C SER A 152 0.60 -0.88 14.55
N THR A 153 -0.02 -0.09 15.42
CA THR A 153 -0.37 1.31 15.13
C THR A 153 0.88 2.16 14.91
N ALA A 154 1.92 1.97 15.72
CA ALA A 154 3.19 2.67 15.58
C ALA A 154 3.87 2.37 14.24
N LEU A 155 3.92 1.09 13.83
CA LEU A 155 4.47 0.73 12.52
C LEU A 155 3.64 1.29 11.37
N ALA A 156 2.31 1.23 11.47
CA ALA A 156 1.43 1.77 10.44
C ALA A 156 1.65 3.28 10.23
N ALA A 157 1.84 4.04 11.30
CA ALA A 157 2.17 5.46 11.22
C ALA A 157 3.53 5.73 10.56
N ASN A 158 4.53 4.86 10.77
CA ASN A 158 5.84 4.96 10.13
C ASN A 158 5.79 4.66 8.62
N ALA A 159 4.95 3.71 8.21
CA ALA A 159 4.73 3.44 6.79
C ALA A 159 4.11 4.67 6.10
N PHE A 160 3.06 5.24 6.69
CA PHE A 160 2.34 6.39 6.14
C PHE A 160 3.21 7.63 5.95
N THR A 161 4.03 7.98 6.93
CA THR A 161 4.89 9.19 6.85
C THR A 161 5.90 9.15 5.70
N LYS A 162 6.15 7.99 5.09
CA LYS A 162 7.02 7.86 3.92
C LYS A 162 6.29 8.04 2.58
N TYR A 163 4.99 7.76 2.55
CA TYR A 163 4.19 7.72 1.31
C TYR A 163 3.09 8.78 1.24
N GLY A 164 2.77 9.42 2.37
CA GLY A 164 1.86 10.56 2.50
C GLY A 164 2.51 11.92 2.34
#